data_AF-A0AAN8ZET5-F1
#
_entry.id   AF-A0AAN8ZET5-F1
#
_cell.length_a   1.000
_cell.length_b   1.000
_cell.length_c   1.000
_cell.angle_alpha   90.00
_cell.angle_beta   90.00
_cell.angle_gamma   90.00
#
_symmetry.space_group_name_H-M   'P 1'
#
loop_
_entity.id
_entity.type
_entity.pdbx_description
1 polymer ?
#
loop_
_entity_poly.entity_id
_entity_poly.type
_entity_poly.pdbx_seq_one_letter_code
_entity_poly.pdbx_strand_id
1 'polypeptide(L)'
;MVQETEKFRTHLMKKLSKKDIFGDSLQEVVDICTEIFSSFLHTEYGGPGTLLVIPFVDMADTLNEKGLPGGPQAARAAVKWAQDHVAKDWNAWTGSDN
;
A
#
# COMPACT_ATOMS: atom_id res chain seq x y z
N MET A 1 10.94 3.99 6.52
CA MET A 1 9.80 3.04 6.49
C MET A 1 8.54 3.65 7.09
N VAL A 2 8.50 4.06 8.38
CA VAL A 2 7.29 4.70 8.98
C VAL A 2 6.76 5.89 8.18
N GLN A 3 7.63 6.79 7.69
CA GLN A 3 7.21 7.94 6.88
C GLN A 3 6.54 7.54 5.55
N GLU A 4 6.90 6.40 4.97
CA GLU A 4 6.38 5.93 3.69
C GLU A 4 5.05 5.25 3.84
N THR A 5 4.91 4.46 4.91
CA THR A 5 3.63 3.89 5.32
C THR A 5 2.60 5.00 5.54
N GLU A 6 2.97 6.12 6.16
CA GLU A 6 2.07 7.27 6.35
C GLU A 6 1.73 8.01 5.05
N LYS A 7 2.70 8.20 4.14
CA LYS A 7 2.45 8.75 2.81
C LYS A 7 1.52 7.85 1.99
N PHE A 8 1.75 6.54 2.04
CA PHE A 8 0.92 5.51 1.42
C PHE A 8 -0.51 5.59 1.96
N ARG A 9 -0.69 5.57 3.29
CA ARG A 9 -1.98 5.66 3.95
C ARG A 9 -2.75 6.92 3.54
N THR A 10 -2.08 8.07 3.57
CA THR A 10 -2.65 9.36 3.16
C THR A 10 -3.07 9.35 1.69
N HIS A 11 -2.24 8.78 0.81
CA HIS A 11 -2.56 8.65 -0.60
C HIS A 11 -3.76 7.73 -0.82
N LEU A 12 -3.76 6.56 -0.19
CA LEU A 12 -4.82 5.57 -0.32
C LEU A 12 -6.15 6.15 0.15
N MET A 13 -6.18 6.78 1.33
CA MET A 13 -7.34 7.48 1.86
C MET A 13 -7.90 8.50 0.86
N LYS A 14 -7.04 9.39 0.33
CA LYS A 14 -7.44 10.40 -0.67
C LYS A 14 -7.90 9.80 -2.00
N LYS A 15 -7.36 8.64 -2.38
CA LYS A 15 -7.65 7.98 -3.65
C LYS A 15 -8.97 7.21 -3.59
N LEU A 16 -9.17 6.47 -2.50
CA LEU A 16 -10.32 5.62 -2.27
C LEU A 16 -11.55 6.41 -1.83
N SER A 17 -11.39 7.55 -1.14
CA SER A 17 -12.51 8.45 -0.81
C SER A 17 -13.26 9.00 -2.03
N LYS A 18 -12.64 8.96 -3.21
CA LYS A 18 -13.28 9.34 -4.49
C LYS A 18 -14.16 8.24 -5.07
N LYS A 19 -14.27 7.09 -4.40
CA LYS A 19 -15.03 5.93 -4.84
C LYS A 19 -16.13 5.68 -3.82
N ASP A 20 -17.37 5.75 -4.28
CA ASP A 20 -18.56 5.59 -3.44
C ASP A 20 -18.65 4.19 -2.78
N ILE A 21 -18.04 3.19 -3.41
CA ILE A 21 -18.11 1.77 -3.00
C ILE A 21 -17.62 1.48 -1.59
N PHE A 22 -16.76 2.33 -1.01
CA PHE A 22 -16.15 2.06 0.29
C PHE A 22 -17.00 2.51 1.48
N GLY A 23 -17.88 3.49 1.30
CA GLY A 23 -18.75 4.03 2.35
C GLY A 23 -18.05 4.20 3.70
N ASP A 24 -18.66 3.65 4.75
CA ASP A 24 -18.15 3.68 6.13
C ASP A 24 -16.94 2.75 6.34
N SER A 25 -16.73 1.77 5.45
CA SER A 25 -15.60 0.83 5.49
C SER A 25 -14.29 1.41 4.96
N LEU A 26 -14.29 2.66 4.45
CA LEU A 26 -13.11 3.28 3.86
C LEU A 26 -11.90 3.30 4.81
N GLN A 27 -12.13 3.66 6.08
CA GLN A 27 -11.05 3.74 7.07
C GLN A 27 -10.43 2.38 7.31
N GLU A 28 -11.26 1.35 7.50
CA GLU A 28 -10.81 -0.03 7.75
C GLU A 28 -10.05 -0.59 6.54
N VAL A 29 -10.56 -0.36 5.32
CA VAL A 29 -9.88 -0.77 4.07
C VAL A 29 -8.49 -0.16 3.98
N VAL A 30 -8.37 1.14 4.27
CA VAL A 30 -7.09 1.85 4.23
C VAL A 30 -6.14 1.32 5.29
N ASP A 31 -6.62 1.05 6.49
CA ASP A 31 -5.78 0.57 7.59
C ASP A 31 -5.25 -0.85 7.30
N ILE A 32 -6.08 -1.76 6.77
CA ILE A 32 -5.64 -3.11 6.35
C ILE A 32 -4.57 -3.02 5.26
N CYS A 33 -4.81 -2.24 4.20
CA CYS A 33 -3.82 -2.08 3.14
C CYS A 33 -2.52 -1.48 3.68
N THR A 34 -2.60 -0.56 4.64
CA THR A 34 -1.43 0.09 5.25
C THR A 34 -0.63 -0.88 6.10
N GLU A 35 -1.30 -1.75 6.85
CA GLU A 35 -0.66 -2.77 7.68
C GLU A 35 0.10 -3.79 6.84
N ILE A 36 -0.55 -4.35 5.81
CA ILE A 36 0.08 -5.33 4.89
C ILE A 36 1.28 -4.69 4.18
N PHE A 37 1.10 -3.47 3.68
CA PHE A 37 2.18 -2.75 3.00
C PHE A 37 3.36 -2.43 3.93
N SER A 38 3.07 -2.01 5.16
CA SER A 38 4.09 -1.74 6.18
C SER A 38 4.89 -3.00 6.49
N SER A 39 4.21 -4.13 6.72
CA SER A 39 4.88 -5.41 6.97
C SER A 39 5.81 -5.78 5.82
N PHE A 40 5.32 -5.77 4.59
CA PHE A 40 6.13 -6.03 3.39
C PHE A 40 7.38 -5.15 3.32
N LEU A 41 7.24 -3.84 3.54
CA LEU A 41 8.38 -2.92 3.51
C LEU A 41 9.45 -3.23 4.56
N HIS A 42 9.06 -3.71 5.74
CA HIS A 42 10.00 -4.01 6.83
C HIS A 42 10.65 -5.38 6.71
N THR A 43 9.97 -6.37 6.13
CA THR A 43 10.42 -7.78 6.17
C THR A 43 10.94 -8.30 4.84
N GLU A 44 10.36 -7.85 3.73
CA GLU A 44 10.54 -8.50 2.43
C GLU A 44 11.05 -7.56 1.34
N TYR A 45 10.88 -6.25 1.50
CA TYR A 45 11.31 -5.31 0.48
C TYR A 45 12.84 -5.16 0.43
N GLY A 46 13.44 -5.77 -0.58
CA GLY A 46 14.89 -5.79 -0.81
C GLY A 46 15.46 -4.65 -1.68
N GLY A 47 14.63 -3.70 -2.12
CA GLY A 47 15.06 -2.53 -2.90
C GLY A 47 14.41 -2.34 -4.26
N PRO A 48 14.91 -1.41 -5.10
CA PRO A 48 14.33 -1.08 -6.39
C PRO A 48 14.36 -2.32 -7.27
N GLY A 49 13.24 -2.59 -7.93
CA GLY A 49 13.10 -3.78 -8.76
C GLY A 49 12.69 -5.05 -7.99
N THR A 50 12.63 -5.04 -6.65
CA THR A 50 12.14 -6.19 -5.86
C THR A 50 10.69 -6.02 -5.38
N LEU A 51 9.91 -5.15 -6.04
CA LEU A 51 8.51 -4.96 -5.67
C LEU A 51 7.74 -6.25 -5.99
N LEU A 52 7.28 -6.95 -4.94
CA LEU A 52 6.54 -8.19 -5.08
C LEU A 52 5.05 -7.90 -5.32
N VAL A 53 4.40 -8.77 -6.10
CA VAL A 53 2.95 -8.69 -6.34
C VAL A 53 2.16 -9.28 -5.16
N ILE A 54 2.77 -10.22 -4.43
CA ILE A 54 2.13 -11.00 -3.34
C ILE A 54 1.44 -10.10 -2.30
N PRO A 55 2.08 -9.07 -1.71
CA PRO A 55 1.43 -8.23 -0.70
C PRO A 55 0.16 -7.54 -1.21
N PHE A 56 0.09 -7.24 -2.51
CA PHE A 56 -1.08 -6.60 -3.10
C PHE A 56 -2.21 -7.59 -3.40
N VAL A 57 -1.88 -8.86 -3.65
CA VAL A 57 -2.86 -9.95 -3.71
C VAL A 57 -3.43 -10.17 -2.31
N ASP A 58 -2.57 -10.24 -1.29
CA ASP A 58 -2.98 -10.41 0.11
C ASP A 58 -3.89 -9.28 0.58
N MET A 59 -3.67 -8.04 0.13
CA MET A 59 -4.60 -6.92 0.37
C MET A 59 -6.00 -7.21 -0.18
N ALA A 60 -6.10 -7.66 -1.43
CA ALA A 60 -7.40 -7.93 -2.03
C ALA A 60 -8.10 -9.11 -1.35
N ASP A 61 -7.36 -10.18 -1.06
CA ASP A 61 -7.89 -11.38 -0.42
C ASP A 61 -8.34 -11.09 1.01
N THR A 62 -7.53 -10.40 1.81
CA THR A 62 -7.88 -10.02 3.20
C THR A 62 -9.14 -9.16 3.24
N LEU A 63 -9.29 -8.21 2.31
CA LEU A 63 -10.50 -7.39 2.22
C LEU A 63 -11.72 -8.24 1.84
N ASN A 64 -11.59 -9.15 0.87
CA ASN A 64 -12.67 -10.04 0.47
C ASN A 64 -13.09 -10.99 1.60
N GLU A 65 -12.12 -11.59 2.30
CA GLU A 65 -12.36 -12.50 3.43
C GLU A 65 -13.08 -11.81 4.59
N LYS A 66 -12.80 -10.52 4.81
CA LYS A 66 -13.48 -9.67 5.79
C LYS A 66 -14.84 -9.12 5.30
N GLY A 67 -15.23 -9.42 4.05
CA GLY A 67 -16.46 -8.91 3.44
C GLY A 67 -16.42 -7.40 3.15
N LEU A 68 -15.21 -6.81 3.09
CA LEU A 68 -15.01 -5.39 2.85
C LEU A 68 -15.08 -5.07 1.35
N PRO A 69 -15.63 -3.89 0.99
CA PRO A 69 -15.80 -3.53 -0.40
C PRO A 69 -14.48 -3.17 -1.09
N GLY A 70 -14.44 -3.37 -2.40
CA GLY A 70 -13.45 -2.74 -3.26
C GLY A 70 -12.01 -3.26 -3.12
N GLY A 71 -11.82 -4.51 -2.69
CA GLY A 71 -10.51 -5.17 -2.59
C GLY A 71 -9.62 -4.99 -3.83
N PRO A 72 -10.08 -5.32 -5.05
CA PRO A 72 -9.30 -5.13 -6.27
C PRO A 72 -8.92 -3.66 -6.54
N GLN A 73 -9.79 -2.72 -6.18
CA GLN A 73 -9.59 -1.28 -6.37
C GLN A 73 -8.55 -0.74 -5.38
N ALA A 74 -8.60 -1.19 -4.13
CA ALA A 74 -7.63 -0.85 -3.10
C ALA A 74 -6.25 -1.41 -3.46
N ALA A 75 -6.16 -2.69 -3.81
CA ALA A 75 -4.91 -3.33 -4.25
C ALA A 75 -4.31 -2.61 -5.47
N ARG A 76 -5.12 -2.28 -6.49
CA ARG A 76 -4.63 -1.57 -7.67
C ARG A 76 -4.11 -0.16 -7.35
N ALA A 77 -4.79 0.57 -6.45
CA ALA A 77 -4.33 1.87 -6.00
C ALA A 77 -3.00 1.75 -5.25
N ALA A 78 -2.85 0.70 -4.42
CA ALA A 78 -1.64 0.42 -3.67
C ALA A 78 -0.45 0.09 -4.58
N VAL A 79 -0.63 -0.83 -5.55
CA VAL A 79 0.40 -1.18 -6.55
C VAL A 79 0.90 0.06 -7.28
N LYS A 80 -0.05 0.89 -7.75
CA LYS A 80 0.31 2.09 -8.51
C LYS A 80 1.14 3.06 -7.67
N TRP A 81 0.72 3.32 -6.42
CA TRP A 81 1.50 4.19 -5.53
C TRP A 81 2.89 3.61 -5.27
N ALA A 82 2.98 2.30 -4.99
CA ALA A 82 4.26 1.67 -4.70
C ALA A 82 5.24 1.73 -5.88
N GLN A 83 4.74 1.53 -7.11
CA GLN A 83 5.52 1.69 -8.33
C GLN A 83 6.03 3.12 -8.52
N ASP A 84 5.19 4.12 -8.26
CA ASP A 84 5.51 5.54 -8.48
C ASP A 84 6.47 6.11 -7.40
N HIS A 85 6.45 5.56 -6.18
CA HIS A 85 7.13 6.13 -5.01
C HIS A 85 8.25 5.25 -4.43
N VAL A 86 8.01 3.97 -4.16
CA VAL A 86 8.96 3.14 -3.39
C VAL A 86 10.25 2.90 -4.17
N ALA A 87 10.15 2.58 -5.46
CA ALA A 87 11.31 2.40 -6.32
C ALA A 87 12.12 3.69 -6.51
N LYS A 88 11.45 4.86 -6.45
CA LYS A 88 12.06 6.17 -6.62
C LYS A 88 12.73 6.66 -5.34
N ASP A 89 12.09 6.44 -4.20
CA ASP A 89 12.52 6.94 -2.90
C ASP A 89 13.61 6.05 -2.26
N TRP A 90 13.79 4.82 -2.74
CA TRP A 90 14.89 3.95 -2.31
C TRP A 90 16.27 4.60 -2.46
N ASN A 91 16.54 5.27 -3.59
CA ASN A 91 17.82 5.95 -3.80
C ASN A 91 18.07 7.06 -2.77
N ALA A 92 17.02 7.65 -2.21
CA ALA A 92 17.14 8.61 -1.12
C ALA A 92 17.40 7.94 0.25
N TRP A 93 16.99 6.67 0.43
CA TRP A 93 17.20 5.93 1.69
C TRP A 93 18.54 5.20 1.75
N THR A 94 19.03 4.67 0.63
CA THR A 94 20.34 3.99 0.56
C THR A 94 21.46 4.88 0.05
N GLY A 95 21.15 6.11 -0.36
CA GLY A 95 22.12 7.08 -0.85
C GLY A 95 22.80 7.92 0.23
N SER A 96 22.52 7.67 1.52
CA SER A 96 23.27 8.27 2.64
C SER A 96 24.39 7.32 3.07
N ASP A 97 25.35 7.10 2.17
CA ASP A 97 26.69 6.63 2.52
C ASP A 97 27.68 7.48 1.71
N ASN A 98 28.16 8.55 2.33
CA ASN A 98 29.37 9.25 1.91
C ASN A 98 30.11 9.79 3.12
#